data_AF-A0A024TJP9-F1
#
_entry.id   AF-A0A024TJP9-F1
#
_cell.length_a   1.000
_cell.length_b   1.000
_cell.length_c   1.000
_cell.angle_alpha   90.00
_cell.angle_beta   90.00
_cell.angle_gamma   90.00
#
_symmetry.space_group_name_H-M   'P 1'
#
loop_
_entity.id
_entity.type
_entity.pdbx_description
1 polymer ?
#
loop_
_entity_poly.entity_id
_entity_poly.type
_entity_poly.pdbx_seq_one_letter_code
_entity_poly.pdbx_strand_id
1 'polypeptide(L)'
;MTDPSCGELSTRRCRSGSIGEKVDVREVLNGSVSFRLQFMEDTRAKELKWVLFTEGRRGAVGKLIFTLEAGNSAHIKVIDIHPNYRRLGLSKVLFLACMATLKQRNIHELCLEAEEDTRRHRKLVSLYEEWGFSVKQNAKILFLYNDTESFRKVPMALSLSAKPFVPLEPTCNQSFCMISLRTVDGMFVVATEDGMIDTTKGASRDVFWQSLLLDDGATDANPAEATGSGKGSTICLRSAYGKFLCVEPVGTVLADRFVNSTWETFDVLPHPTGGGVSLRSFHGNFLGLDPSNGGLAISQDPVAWDGDAINLMCNKANPTPLHVKIMRKHQTMAFALAQRKRLVDPLHHGSMTLVEACQTLMQLIGESTRQVSGSKVLASMVHDADVVRRNGHPDWLQLATFLYVASVRSGPVR
;
A
#
# COMPACT_ATOMS: atom_id res chain seq x y z
N MET A 1 -44.83 32.35 19.11
CA MET A 1 -43.86 33.14 18.34
C MET A 1 -42.51 32.89 18.98
N THR A 2 -41.70 31.99 18.42
CA THR A 2 -40.23 32.02 18.36
C THR A 2 -39.69 30.63 18.03
N ASP A 3 -39.00 30.58 16.89
CA ASP A 3 -37.88 29.71 16.54
C ASP A 3 -36.88 30.66 15.82
N PRO A 4 -35.58 30.37 15.57
CA PRO A 4 -34.77 29.20 15.94
C PRO A 4 -33.28 29.48 16.31
N SER A 5 -32.52 28.40 16.52
CA SER A 5 -31.08 28.20 16.24
C SER A 5 -30.01 28.51 17.31
N CYS A 6 -29.33 27.46 17.80
CA CYS A 6 -27.90 27.53 18.12
C CYS A 6 -27.23 26.14 18.07
N GLY A 7 -26.55 25.91 16.94
CA GLY A 7 -25.26 25.22 16.75
C GLY A 7 -24.86 24.05 17.65
N GLU A 8 -24.93 22.85 17.07
CA GLU A 8 -24.09 21.70 17.42
C GLU A 8 -22.59 22.04 17.28
N LEU A 9 -21.81 21.81 18.33
CA LEU A 9 -20.36 21.61 18.24
C LEU A 9 -20.06 20.15 18.55
N SER A 10 -20.19 19.31 17.53
CA SER A 10 -19.68 17.94 17.52
C SER A 10 -18.14 17.97 17.65
N THR A 11 -17.64 17.78 18.87
CA THR A 11 -16.22 17.57 19.13
C THR A 11 -15.81 16.20 18.60
N ARG A 12 -15.37 16.13 17.34
CA ARG A 12 -14.58 14.99 16.83
C ARG A 12 -13.27 14.90 17.61
N ARG A 13 -13.25 14.08 18.68
CA ARG A 13 -12.02 13.54 19.25
C ARG A 13 -11.33 12.73 18.16
N CYS A 14 -10.10 13.10 17.79
CA CYS A 14 -9.18 12.17 17.15
C CYS A 14 -8.94 11.04 18.15
N ARG A 15 -9.62 9.90 17.98
CA ARG A 15 -9.34 8.69 18.73
C ARG A 15 -7.94 8.23 18.34
N SER A 16 -7.02 8.17 19.30
CA SER A 16 -6.01 7.11 19.29
C SER A 16 -6.79 5.80 19.19
N GLY A 17 -6.62 5.04 18.11
CA GLY A 17 -7.39 3.83 17.86
C GLY A 17 -7.43 2.95 19.11
N SER A 18 -8.63 2.59 19.56
CA SER A 18 -8.76 1.63 20.65
C SER A 18 -8.17 0.30 20.19
N ILE A 19 -7.49 -0.40 21.11
CA ILE A 19 -7.01 -1.77 20.90
C ILE A 19 -8.20 -2.60 20.39
N GLY A 20 -8.20 -2.96 19.11
CA GLY A 20 -9.28 -3.72 18.45
C GLY A 20 -10.03 -3.03 17.30
N GLU A 21 -9.88 -1.71 17.08
CA GLU A 21 -10.42 -1.06 15.87
C GLU A 21 -9.54 -1.40 14.65
N LYS A 22 -10.16 -1.88 13.56
CA LYS A 22 -9.45 -2.19 12.30
C LYS A 22 -8.82 -0.92 11.70
N VAL A 23 -7.67 -1.09 11.06
CA VAL A 23 -6.88 -0.03 10.43
C VAL A 23 -6.88 -0.22 8.91
N ASP A 24 -6.82 0.88 8.18
CA ASP A 24 -6.61 0.83 6.73
C ASP A 24 -5.15 0.49 6.41
N VAL A 25 -4.92 -0.60 5.68
CA VAL A 25 -3.57 -1.04 5.30
C VAL A 25 -2.78 0.05 4.55
N ARG A 26 -3.48 0.96 3.85
CA ARG A 26 -2.88 2.10 3.13
C ARG A 26 -2.22 3.11 4.08
N GLU A 27 -2.70 3.21 5.32
CA GLU A 27 -2.10 4.07 6.34
C GLU A 27 -0.76 3.51 6.83
N VAL A 28 -0.62 2.19 6.90
CA VAL A 28 0.63 1.51 7.25
C VAL A 28 1.70 1.75 6.19
N LEU A 29 1.30 1.64 4.91
CA LEU A 29 2.18 1.68 3.76
C LEU A 29 2.66 3.10 3.38
N ASN A 30 2.33 4.14 4.16
CA ASN A 30 2.83 5.51 4.00
C ASN A 30 2.69 6.07 2.56
N GLY A 31 1.49 5.97 1.96
CA GLY A 31 1.23 6.54 0.63
C GLY A 31 1.32 5.54 -0.52
N SER A 32 1.11 4.25 -0.24
CA SER A 32 0.83 3.24 -1.26
C SER A 32 -0.25 3.72 -2.23
N VAL A 33 0.00 3.51 -3.52
CA VAL A 33 -0.97 3.85 -4.56
C VAL A 33 -2.03 2.75 -4.58
N SER A 34 -3.28 3.16 -4.32
CA SER A 34 -4.46 2.34 -4.57
C SER A 34 -4.76 2.30 -6.06
N PHE A 35 -4.99 1.10 -6.57
CA PHE A 35 -5.33 0.83 -7.95
C PHE A 35 -6.78 0.34 -8.05
N ARG A 36 -7.44 0.74 -9.13
CA ARG A 36 -8.76 0.21 -9.50
C ARG A 36 -8.68 -0.37 -10.90
N LEU A 37 -9.24 -1.56 -11.05
CA LEU A 37 -9.32 -2.26 -12.33
C LEU A 37 -10.73 -2.12 -12.91
N GLN A 38 -10.82 -1.82 -14.21
CA GLN A 38 -12.09 -1.66 -14.91
C GLN A 38 -12.08 -2.40 -16.24
N PHE A 39 -13.16 -3.11 -16.52
CA PHE A 39 -13.43 -3.72 -17.81
C PHE A 39 -14.24 -2.77 -18.69
N MET A 40 -13.92 -2.72 -19.98
CA MET A 40 -14.67 -1.99 -20.99
C MET A 40 -14.77 -2.80 -22.27
N GLU A 41 -15.95 -2.80 -22.87
CA GLU A 41 -16.21 -3.40 -24.18
C GLU A 41 -16.58 -2.30 -25.17
N ASP A 42 -15.75 -2.15 -26.21
CA ASP A 42 -15.93 -1.20 -27.29
C ASP A 42 -16.54 -1.91 -28.49
N THR A 43 -17.86 -1.87 -28.59
CA THR A 43 -18.62 -2.55 -29.64
C THR A 43 -18.32 -2.03 -31.04
N ARG A 44 -17.93 -0.75 -31.18
CA ARG A 44 -17.58 -0.15 -32.46
C ARG A 44 -16.22 -0.62 -32.96
N ALA A 45 -15.22 -0.62 -32.06
CA ALA A 45 -13.88 -1.11 -32.38
C ALA A 45 -13.77 -2.64 -32.37
N LYS A 46 -14.80 -3.35 -31.86
CA LYS A 46 -14.78 -4.79 -31.56
C LYS A 46 -13.63 -5.16 -30.62
N GLU A 47 -13.36 -4.31 -29.64
CA GLU A 47 -12.24 -4.46 -28.69
C GLU A 47 -12.71 -4.62 -27.26
N LEU A 48 -12.04 -5.48 -26.51
CA LEU A 48 -12.21 -5.67 -25.07
C LEU A 48 -10.99 -5.10 -24.36
N LYS A 49 -11.20 -4.40 -23.24
CA LYS A 49 -10.17 -3.60 -22.58
C LYS A 49 -10.23 -3.79 -21.07
N TRP A 50 -9.10 -4.18 -20.49
CA TRP A 50 -8.86 -4.05 -19.06
C TRP A 50 -7.98 -2.83 -18.82
N VAL A 51 -8.40 -1.94 -17.92
CA VAL A 51 -7.73 -0.67 -17.67
C VAL A 51 -7.52 -0.44 -16.18
N LEU A 52 -6.32 -0.02 -15.82
CA LEU A 52 -5.91 0.32 -14.47
C LEU A 52 -5.95 1.83 -14.25
N PHE A 53 -6.53 2.23 -13.13
CA PHE A 53 -6.58 3.61 -12.66
C PHE A 53 -5.95 3.72 -11.27
N THR A 54 -5.56 4.93 -10.90
CA THR A 54 -5.09 5.28 -9.55
C THR A 54 -5.93 6.43 -9.01
N GLU A 55 -6.18 6.48 -7.71
CA GLU A 55 -7.01 7.53 -7.09
C GLU A 55 -6.46 8.96 -7.30
N GLY A 56 -5.14 9.13 -7.42
CA GLY A 56 -4.48 10.44 -7.50
C GLY A 56 -4.18 10.97 -8.91
N ARG A 57 -4.57 10.27 -9.99
CA ARG A 57 -4.20 10.65 -11.36
C ARG A 57 -5.38 10.60 -12.32
N ARG A 58 -5.51 11.63 -13.15
CA ARG A 58 -6.40 11.63 -14.31
C ARG A 58 -5.81 10.75 -15.42
N GLY A 59 -6.58 9.76 -15.87
CA GLY A 59 -6.20 8.85 -16.96
C GLY A 59 -5.72 7.48 -16.48
N ALA A 60 -5.59 6.56 -17.43
CA ALA A 60 -5.16 5.19 -17.17
C ALA A 60 -3.66 5.11 -16.89
N VAL A 61 -3.28 4.25 -15.93
CA VAL A 61 -1.86 3.94 -15.63
C VAL A 61 -1.41 2.62 -16.24
N GLY A 62 -2.34 1.81 -16.74
CA GLY A 62 -2.06 0.59 -17.47
C GLY A 62 -3.28 0.11 -18.24
N LYS A 63 -3.05 -0.64 -19.31
CA LYS A 63 -4.12 -1.19 -20.15
C LYS A 63 -3.70 -2.50 -20.82
N LEU A 64 -4.67 -3.38 -20.99
CA LEU A 64 -4.58 -4.56 -21.83
C LEU A 64 -5.78 -4.56 -22.78
N ILE A 65 -5.51 -4.56 -24.09
CA ILE A 65 -6.54 -4.52 -25.14
C ILE A 65 -6.43 -5.81 -25.94
N PHE A 66 -7.56 -6.47 -26.15
CA PHE A 66 -7.65 -7.71 -26.90
C PHE A 66 -8.93 -7.78 -27.73
N THR A 67 -8.90 -8.58 -28.79
CA THR A 67 -10.04 -8.85 -29.67
C THR A 67 -10.37 -10.33 -29.67
N LEU A 68 -11.65 -10.66 -29.85
CA LEU A 68 -12.07 -12.04 -30.09
C LEU A 68 -11.94 -12.33 -31.58
N GLU A 69 -11.40 -13.50 -31.90
CA GLU A 69 -11.17 -13.99 -33.24
C GLU A 69 -11.98 -15.27 -33.50
N ALA A 70 -11.99 -15.73 -34.75
CA ALA A 70 -12.69 -16.96 -35.10
C ALA A 70 -12.06 -18.19 -34.42
N GLY A 71 -12.84 -19.27 -34.27
CA GLY A 71 -12.33 -20.53 -33.71
C GLY A 71 -12.03 -20.49 -32.22
N ASN A 72 -12.83 -19.77 -31.44
CA ASN A 72 -12.66 -19.60 -29.98
C ASN A 72 -11.24 -19.13 -29.61
N SER A 73 -10.72 -18.18 -30.38
CA SER A 73 -9.40 -17.59 -30.13
C SER A 73 -9.53 -16.11 -29.81
N ALA A 74 -8.50 -15.55 -29.19
CA ALA A 74 -8.40 -14.12 -28.93
C ALA A 74 -6.99 -13.62 -29.21
N HIS A 75 -6.86 -12.34 -29.54
CA HIS A 75 -5.60 -11.71 -29.86
C HIS A 75 -5.36 -10.47 -28.99
N ILE A 76 -4.23 -10.43 -28.30
CA ILE A 76 -3.81 -9.26 -27.53
C ILE A 76 -3.18 -8.26 -28.48
N LYS A 77 -3.79 -7.07 -28.58
CA LYS A 77 -3.26 -5.96 -29.36
C LYS A 77 -2.25 -5.13 -28.59
N VAL A 78 -2.50 -4.91 -27.29
CA VAL A 78 -1.69 -3.99 -26.47
C VAL A 78 -1.60 -4.49 -25.04
N ILE A 79 -0.40 -4.46 -24.47
CA ILE A 79 -0.15 -4.48 -23.02
C ILE A 79 0.76 -3.29 -22.73
N ASP A 80 0.28 -2.34 -21.94
CA ASP A 80 1.08 -1.16 -21.59
C ASP A 80 0.89 -0.79 -20.11
N ILE A 81 2.01 -0.45 -19.46
CA ILE A 81 2.06 0.06 -18.09
C ILE A 81 2.90 1.33 -18.12
N HIS A 82 2.32 2.40 -17.60
CA HIS A 82 2.97 3.70 -17.50
C HIS A 82 4.32 3.57 -16.73
N PRO A 83 5.41 4.21 -17.20
CA PRO A 83 6.76 4.02 -16.67
C PRO A 83 6.89 4.09 -15.14
N ASN A 84 6.24 5.05 -14.50
CA ASN A 84 6.29 5.26 -13.05
C ASN A 84 5.66 4.12 -12.22
N TYR A 85 4.86 3.25 -12.85
CA TYR A 85 4.17 2.14 -12.19
C TYR A 85 4.68 0.77 -12.67
N ARG A 86 5.75 0.74 -13.47
CA ARG A 86 6.41 -0.50 -13.85
C ARG A 86 7.09 -1.13 -12.64
N ARG A 87 7.32 -2.44 -12.71
CA ARG A 87 7.91 -3.26 -11.61
C ARG A 87 7.06 -3.35 -10.34
N LEU A 88 5.75 -3.12 -10.45
CA LEU A 88 4.77 -3.33 -9.36
C LEU A 88 3.86 -4.54 -9.61
N GLY A 89 4.25 -5.47 -10.49
CA GLY A 89 3.42 -6.63 -10.84
C GLY A 89 2.14 -6.34 -11.67
N LEU A 90 1.80 -5.06 -11.93
CA LEU A 90 0.51 -4.65 -12.52
C LEU A 90 0.15 -5.28 -13.88
N SER A 91 1.13 -5.60 -14.74
CA SER A 91 0.81 -6.26 -16.00
C SER A 91 0.32 -7.70 -15.80
N LYS A 92 0.77 -8.37 -14.72
CA LYS A 92 0.30 -9.71 -14.36
C LYS A 92 -1.16 -9.63 -13.90
N VAL A 93 -1.53 -8.58 -13.15
CA VAL A 93 -2.93 -8.30 -12.78
C VAL A 93 -3.80 -8.15 -14.02
N LEU A 94 -3.38 -7.32 -15.00
CA LEU A 94 -4.10 -7.17 -16.27
C LEU A 94 -4.23 -8.49 -17.04
N PHE A 95 -3.14 -9.26 -17.09
CA PHE A 95 -3.12 -10.57 -17.75
C PHE A 95 -4.10 -11.56 -17.10
N LEU A 96 -4.07 -11.70 -15.77
CA LEU A 96 -5.01 -12.53 -15.03
C LEU A 96 -6.47 -12.09 -15.23
N ALA A 97 -6.73 -10.78 -15.29
CA ALA A 97 -8.07 -10.26 -15.57
C ALA A 97 -8.53 -10.60 -17.00
N CYS A 98 -7.66 -10.44 -18.00
CA CYS A 98 -7.92 -10.81 -19.38
C CYS A 98 -8.27 -12.30 -19.48
N MET A 99 -7.43 -13.15 -18.91
CA MET A 99 -7.64 -14.59 -18.90
C MET A 99 -8.98 -15.00 -18.23
N ALA A 100 -9.42 -14.26 -17.20
CA ALA A 100 -10.74 -14.45 -16.57
C ALA A 100 -11.88 -14.20 -17.54
N THR A 101 -11.81 -13.10 -18.28
CA THR A 101 -12.78 -12.79 -19.33
C THR A 101 -12.77 -13.85 -20.44
N LEU A 102 -11.60 -14.31 -20.85
CA LEU A 102 -11.46 -15.33 -21.90
C LEU A 102 -12.09 -16.67 -21.50
N LYS A 103 -11.88 -17.10 -20.25
CA LYS A 103 -12.53 -18.31 -19.71
C LYS A 103 -14.06 -18.17 -19.70
N GLN A 104 -14.58 -17.04 -19.23
CA GLN A 104 -16.03 -16.77 -19.23
C GLN A 104 -16.64 -16.77 -20.65
N ARG A 105 -15.86 -16.37 -21.65
CA ARG A 105 -16.27 -16.37 -23.07
C ARG A 105 -15.90 -17.65 -23.82
N ASN A 106 -15.49 -18.71 -23.10
CA ASN A 106 -15.14 -20.02 -23.67
C ASN A 106 -14.07 -19.96 -24.77
N ILE A 107 -13.06 -19.09 -24.59
CA ILE A 107 -11.90 -18.98 -25.49
C ILE A 107 -10.87 -20.04 -25.10
N HIS A 108 -10.23 -20.66 -26.09
CA HIS A 108 -9.30 -21.77 -25.93
C HIS A 108 -7.86 -21.44 -26.34
N GLU A 109 -7.66 -20.40 -27.15
CA GLU A 109 -6.33 -19.94 -27.57
C GLU A 109 -6.20 -18.42 -27.41
N LEU A 110 -5.09 -17.96 -26.85
CA LEU A 110 -4.73 -16.55 -26.75
C LEU A 110 -3.45 -16.30 -27.52
N CYS A 111 -3.49 -15.37 -28.47
CA CYS A 111 -2.37 -15.00 -29.33
C CYS A 111 -1.86 -13.60 -29.00
N LEU A 112 -0.58 -13.35 -29.28
CA LEU A 112 0.02 -12.02 -29.28
C LEU A 112 1.21 -11.95 -30.25
N GLU A 113 1.65 -10.74 -30.55
CA GLU A 113 2.94 -10.49 -31.20
C GLU A 113 3.92 -9.86 -30.20
N ALA A 114 5.05 -10.54 -29.94
CA ALA A 114 6.13 -9.96 -29.17
C ALA A 114 6.97 -9.05 -30.06
N GLU A 115 6.80 -7.73 -29.87
CA GLU A 115 7.56 -6.70 -30.58
C GLU A 115 8.85 -6.35 -29.84
N GLU A 116 9.98 -6.82 -30.36
CA GLU A 116 11.31 -6.62 -29.76
C GLU A 116 12.20 -5.77 -30.66
N ASP A 117 12.78 -4.71 -30.09
CA ASP A 117 13.93 -4.03 -30.68
C ASP A 117 15.24 -4.79 -30.41
N THR A 118 16.32 -4.32 -31.01
CA THR A 118 17.68 -4.85 -30.81
C THR A 118 18.12 -4.86 -29.34
N ARG A 119 17.69 -3.90 -28.51
CA ARG A 119 18.05 -3.80 -27.07
C ARG A 119 17.24 -4.76 -26.18
N ARG A 120 16.07 -5.17 -26.65
CA ARG A 120 15.10 -6.03 -25.98
C ARG A 120 15.05 -7.44 -26.57
N HIS A 121 15.98 -7.79 -27.45
CA HIS A 121 16.05 -9.11 -28.06
C HIS A 121 15.96 -10.24 -27.01
N ARG A 122 15.00 -11.14 -27.19
CA ARG A 122 14.60 -12.25 -26.29
C ARG A 122 14.02 -11.83 -24.94
N LYS A 123 14.04 -10.57 -24.53
CA LYS A 123 13.52 -10.15 -23.22
C LYS A 123 11.99 -10.20 -23.16
N LEU A 124 11.31 -9.80 -24.24
CA LEU A 124 9.86 -9.78 -24.27
C LEU A 124 9.30 -11.19 -24.54
N VAL A 125 9.96 -11.95 -25.41
CA VAL A 125 9.65 -13.36 -25.64
C VAL A 125 9.79 -14.15 -24.33
N SER A 126 10.91 -14.02 -23.61
CA SER A 126 11.08 -14.73 -22.33
C SER A 126 10.06 -14.31 -21.27
N LEU A 127 9.68 -13.03 -21.24
CA LEU A 127 8.59 -12.58 -20.35
C LEU A 127 7.26 -13.28 -20.66
N TYR A 128 6.93 -13.48 -21.94
CA TYR A 128 5.69 -14.15 -22.32
C TYR A 128 5.78 -15.68 -22.17
N GLU A 129 6.97 -16.27 -22.35
CA GLU A 129 7.23 -17.68 -22.01
C GLU A 129 6.98 -17.95 -20.53
N GLU A 130 7.41 -17.04 -19.63
CA GLU A 130 7.09 -17.10 -18.19
C GLU A 130 5.58 -17.01 -17.91
N TRP A 131 4.78 -16.46 -18.83
CA TRP A 131 3.32 -16.42 -18.71
C TRP A 131 2.64 -17.63 -19.37
N GLY A 132 3.43 -18.57 -19.90
CA GLY A 132 2.97 -19.80 -20.54
C GLY A 132 2.80 -19.71 -22.05
N PHE A 133 3.13 -18.57 -22.68
CA PHE A 133 3.11 -18.48 -24.14
C PHE A 133 4.24 -19.30 -24.75
N SER A 134 4.02 -19.77 -25.97
CA SER A 134 5.04 -20.42 -26.78
C SER A 134 5.11 -19.74 -28.15
N VAL A 135 6.29 -19.73 -28.76
CA VAL A 135 6.45 -19.23 -30.13
C VAL A 135 5.71 -20.15 -31.10
N LYS A 136 4.87 -19.59 -31.98
CA LYS A 136 4.14 -20.38 -32.98
C LYS A 136 5.13 -20.97 -33.99
N GLN A 137 5.28 -22.30 -34.00
CA GLN A 137 6.29 -23.01 -34.79
C GLN A 137 6.20 -22.74 -36.31
N ASN A 138 4.99 -22.55 -36.83
CA ASN A 138 4.73 -22.35 -38.26
C ASN A 138 4.52 -20.87 -38.64
N ALA A 139 4.77 -19.94 -37.72
CA ALA A 139 4.56 -18.52 -37.97
C ALA A 139 5.86 -17.82 -38.38
N LYS A 140 5.78 -16.99 -39.41
CA LYS A 140 6.93 -16.22 -39.90
C LYS A 140 7.25 -15.09 -38.92
N ILE A 141 8.49 -15.05 -38.42
CA ILE A 141 9.00 -13.89 -37.68
C ILE A 141 9.20 -12.74 -38.67
N LEU A 142 8.53 -11.62 -38.43
CA LEU A 142 8.65 -10.43 -39.29
C LEU A 142 9.75 -9.53 -38.73
N PHE A 143 10.65 -9.07 -39.61
CA PHE A 143 11.65 -8.06 -39.30
C PHE A 143 11.25 -6.74 -39.98
N LEU A 144 11.12 -5.70 -39.18
CA LEU A 144 10.76 -4.35 -39.59
C LEU A 144 11.98 -3.45 -39.41
N TYR A 145 12.26 -2.61 -40.41
CA TYR A 145 13.38 -1.66 -40.41
C TYR A 145 12.83 -0.25 -40.57
N ASN A 146 13.25 0.69 -39.73
CA ASN A 146 12.88 2.11 -39.79
C ASN A 146 14.12 3.01 -39.93
N ASP A 147 15.05 2.61 -40.80
CA ASP A 147 16.35 3.23 -41.12
C ASP A 147 17.37 3.28 -39.97
N THR A 148 16.93 3.52 -38.73
CA THR A 148 17.78 3.70 -37.55
C THR A 148 17.63 2.58 -36.52
N GLU A 149 16.51 1.87 -36.53
CA GLU A 149 16.21 0.75 -35.63
C GLU A 149 15.66 -0.45 -36.44
N SER A 150 15.81 -1.63 -35.85
CA SER A 150 15.18 -2.84 -36.36
C SER A 150 14.37 -3.50 -35.24
N PHE A 151 13.16 -3.90 -35.59
CA PHE A 151 12.24 -4.60 -34.70
C PHE A 151 11.92 -5.96 -35.29
N ARG A 152 11.73 -6.95 -34.42
CA ARG A 152 11.12 -8.22 -34.81
C ARG A 152 9.76 -8.37 -34.15
N LYS A 153 8.81 -8.94 -34.90
CA LYS A 153 7.52 -9.39 -34.40
C LYS A 153 7.55 -10.90 -34.33
N VAL A 154 7.51 -11.44 -33.12
CA VAL A 154 7.51 -12.88 -32.88
C VAL A 154 6.09 -13.32 -32.50
N PRO A 155 5.38 -14.08 -33.34
CA PRO A 155 4.05 -14.56 -33.04
C PRO A 155 4.08 -15.62 -31.93
N MET A 156 3.28 -15.43 -30.89
CA MET A 156 3.21 -16.32 -29.74
C MET A 156 1.76 -16.71 -29.44
N ALA A 157 1.58 -17.91 -28.89
CA ALA A 157 0.27 -18.44 -28.52
C ALA A 157 0.31 -19.14 -27.15
N LEU A 158 -0.80 -19.04 -26.43
CA LEU A 158 -1.07 -19.69 -25.16
C LEU A 158 -2.36 -20.51 -25.29
N SER A 159 -2.26 -21.80 -24.95
CA SER A 159 -3.43 -22.68 -24.86
C SER A 159 -4.10 -22.50 -23.49
N LEU A 160 -5.40 -22.24 -23.50
CA LEU A 160 -6.22 -22.02 -22.31
C LEU A 160 -6.92 -23.28 -21.81
N SER A 161 -6.90 -24.36 -22.58
CA SER A 161 -7.57 -25.63 -22.25
C SER A 161 -6.76 -26.54 -21.32
N ALA A 162 -5.45 -26.30 -21.18
CA ALA A 162 -4.52 -27.22 -20.52
C ALA A 162 -4.37 -27.01 -18.99
N LYS A 163 -4.76 -25.86 -18.44
CA LYS A 163 -4.58 -25.54 -17.02
C LYS A 163 -5.85 -24.91 -16.42
N PRO A 164 -6.23 -25.26 -15.18
CA PRO A 164 -7.33 -24.61 -14.49
C PRO A 164 -7.00 -23.14 -14.27
N PHE A 165 -7.51 -22.31 -15.17
CA PHE A 165 -7.37 -20.86 -15.09
C PHE A 165 -8.33 -20.29 -14.03
N VAL A 166 -7.84 -19.33 -13.23
CA VAL A 166 -8.54 -18.82 -12.05
C VAL A 166 -8.97 -17.37 -12.26
N PRO A 167 -10.28 -17.11 -12.39
CA PRO A 167 -10.76 -15.76 -12.61
C PRO A 167 -10.43 -14.85 -11.41
N LEU A 168 -10.09 -13.59 -11.72
CA LEU A 168 -10.61 -12.51 -10.87
C LEU A 168 -12.12 -12.62 -11.06
N GLU A 169 -12.87 -13.05 -10.04
CA GLU A 169 -14.26 -12.63 -10.03
C GLU A 169 -14.20 -11.10 -9.98
N PRO A 170 -14.54 -10.42 -11.08
CA PRO A 170 -14.37 -9.00 -11.15
C PRO A 170 -15.58 -8.41 -10.43
N THR A 171 -15.48 -8.29 -9.11
CA THR A 171 -16.20 -7.24 -8.40
C THR A 171 -15.63 -5.92 -8.92
N CYS A 172 -16.23 -5.45 -10.01
CA CYS A 172 -15.90 -4.17 -10.61
C CYS A 172 -15.90 -3.09 -9.51
N ASN A 173 -14.89 -2.22 -9.55
CA ASN A 173 -14.63 -1.16 -8.56
C ASN A 173 -13.97 -1.57 -7.23
N GLN A 174 -13.49 -2.81 -7.06
CA GLN A 174 -12.66 -3.11 -5.90
C GLN A 174 -11.28 -2.44 -6.01
N SER A 175 -10.95 -1.60 -5.03
CA SER A 175 -9.63 -1.00 -4.88
C SER A 175 -8.64 -2.01 -4.30
N PHE A 176 -7.40 -1.98 -4.78
CA PHE A 176 -6.34 -2.85 -4.29
C PHE A 176 -5.00 -2.14 -4.22
N CYS A 177 -4.12 -2.64 -3.35
CA CYS A 177 -2.71 -2.24 -3.31
C CYS A 177 -1.83 -3.40 -3.78
N MET A 178 -0.69 -3.08 -4.40
CA MET A 178 0.35 -4.08 -4.65
C MET A 178 1.32 -4.04 -3.48
N ILE A 179 1.48 -5.17 -2.80
CA ILE A 179 2.39 -5.28 -1.65
C ILE A 179 3.36 -6.43 -1.84
N SER A 180 4.50 -6.37 -1.19
CA SER A 180 5.40 -7.52 -1.06
C SER A 180 5.64 -7.82 0.41
N LEU A 181 5.46 -9.08 0.78
CA LEU A 181 5.70 -9.56 2.13
C LEU A 181 7.18 -9.93 2.26
N ARG A 182 7.85 -9.46 3.32
CA ARG A 182 9.29 -9.66 3.51
C ARG A 182 9.63 -10.22 4.87
N THR A 183 10.63 -11.09 4.86
CA THR A 183 11.29 -11.61 6.05
C THR A 183 12.32 -10.62 6.59
N VAL A 184 12.73 -10.82 7.85
CA VAL A 184 13.70 -9.95 8.54
C VAL A 184 15.07 -9.95 7.85
N ASP A 185 15.46 -11.08 7.26
CA ASP A 185 16.69 -11.25 6.48
C ASP A 185 16.57 -10.73 5.03
N GLY A 186 15.41 -10.18 4.66
CA GLY A 186 15.19 -9.46 3.40
C GLY A 186 14.69 -10.31 2.24
N MET A 187 14.37 -11.58 2.46
CA MET A 187 13.71 -12.46 1.48
C MET A 187 12.28 -11.97 1.22
N PHE A 188 11.77 -12.28 0.03
CA PHE A 188 10.36 -12.08 -0.32
C PHE A 188 9.60 -13.39 -0.13
N VAL A 189 8.44 -13.30 0.51
CA VAL A 189 7.49 -14.42 0.56
C VAL A 189 6.71 -14.45 -0.75
N VAL A 190 6.70 -15.60 -1.40
CA VAL A 190 6.02 -15.86 -2.67
C VAL A 190 5.09 -17.06 -2.54
N ALA A 191 4.08 -17.12 -3.40
CA ALA A 191 3.36 -18.37 -3.65
C ALA A 191 3.98 -19.05 -4.87
N THR A 192 4.00 -20.38 -4.87
CA THR A 192 4.32 -21.19 -6.03
C THR A 192 3.06 -21.44 -6.89
N GLU A 193 3.23 -22.00 -8.10
CA GLU A 193 2.10 -22.31 -8.98
C GLU A 193 1.12 -23.32 -8.37
N ASP A 194 1.61 -24.30 -7.59
CA ASP A 194 0.82 -25.29 -6.86
C ASP A 194 0.12 -24.72 -5.62
N GLY A 195 0.52 -23.52 -5.15
CA GLY A 195 -0.10 -22.82 -4.03
C GLY A 195 0.61 -23.03 -2.70
N MET A 196 1.85 -23.53 -2.71
CA MET A 196 2.71 -23.56 -1.53
C MET A 196 3.31 -22.17 -1.28
N ILE A 197 3.73 -21.93 -0.04
CA ILE A 197 4.44 -20.72 0.35
C ILE A 197 5.95 -20.99 0.31
N ASP A 198 6.70 -20.12 -0.34
CA ASP A 198 8.15 -20.19 -0.47
C ASP A 198 8.78 -18.80 -0.30
N THR A 199 10.11 -18.73 -0.30
CA THR A 199 10.86 -17.48 -0.20
C THR A 199 11.87 -17.30 -1.34
N THR A 200 12.09 -16.06 -1.77
CA THR A 200 13.07 -15.75 -2.82
C THR A 200 13.88 -14.48 -2.52
N LYS A 201 15.14 -14.45 -2.98
CA LYS A 201 16.06 -13.30 -2.85
C LYS A 201 15.86 -12.24 -3.93
N GLY A 202 15.18 -12.58 -5.02
CA GLY A 202 15.09 -11.74 -6.23
C GLY A 202 13.82 -10.90 -6.27
N ALA A 203 13.91 -9.71 -6.88
CA ALA A 203 12.75 -8.91 -7.26
C ALA A 203 12.06 -9.52 -8.50
N SER A 204 11.57 -10.76 -8.37
CA SER A 204 10.67 -11.36 -9.36
C SER A 204 9.35 -10.60 -9.36
N ARG A 205 8.55 -10.76 -10.41
CA ARG A 205 7.17 -10.27 -10.46
C ARG A 205 6.28 -11.05 -9.48
N ASP A 206 6.71 -12.24 -9.08
CA ASP A 206 5.95 -13.16 -8.23
C ASP A 206 5.97 -12.78 -6.75
N VAL A 207 6.86 -11.85 -6.36
CA VAL A 207 6.95 -11.29 -5.01
C VAL A 207 5.78 -10.40 -4.63
N PHE A 208 4.98 -10.02 -5.61
CA PHE A 208 3.86 -9.11 -5.43
C PHE A 208 2.57 -9.86 -5.12
N TRP A 209 1.97 -9.46 -4.02
CA TRP A 209 0.64 -9.83 -3.60
C TRP A 209 -0.31 -8.68 -3.91
N GLN A 210 -1.41 -8.97 -4.58
CA GLN A 210 -2.51 -8.05 -4.74
C GLN A 210 -3.33 -8.07 -3.44
N SER A 211 -3.23 -6.99 -2.66
CA SER A 211 -4.01 -6.77 -1.44
C SER A 211 -5.34 -6.15 -1.82
N LEU A 212 -6.37 -6.99 -1.93
CA LEU A 212 -7.74 -6.56 -2.17
C LEU A 212 -8.31 -5.95 -0.89
N LEU A 213 -8.82 -4.73 -0.98
CA LEU A 213 -9.48 -4.05 0.13
C LEU A 213 -10.96 -4.46 0.12
N LEU A 214 -11.44 -5.05 1.22
CA LEU A 214 -12.86 -5.39 1.38
C LEU A 214 -13.54 -4.30 2.20
N ASP A 215 -14.68 -3.83 1.71
CA ASP A 215 -15.52 -2.91 2.44
C ASP A 215 -16.31 -3.70 3.51
N ASP A 216 -15.98 -3.48 4.78
CA ASP A 216 -16.76 -4.00 5.90
C ASP A 216 -18.07 -3.22 6.02
N GLY A 217 -19.07 -3.56 5.19
CA GLY A 217 -20.44 -3.06 5.35
C GLY A 217 -21.14 -2.60 4.07
N ALA A 218 -21.62 -3.56 3.27
CA ALA A 218 -22.77 -3.38 2.38
C ALA A 218 -23.84 -4.45 2.64
N THR A 219 -23.92 -4.92 3.89
CA THR A 219 -25.05 -5.71 4.39
C THR A 219 -25.79 -4.84 5.39
N ASP A 220 -26.95 -4.32 4.97
CA ASP A 220 -28.04 -3.75 5.80
C ASP A 220 -28.17 -2.22 5.98
N ALA A 221 -27.49 -1.37 5.20
CA ALA A 221 -27.74 0.08 5.22
C ALA A 221 -28.16 0.65 3.85
N ASN A 222 -29.16 1.53 3.88
CA ASN A 222 -29.80 2.18 2.73
C ASN A 222 -28.77 2.92 1.85
N PRO A 223 -28.76 2.73 0.52
CA PRO A 223 -27.73 3.30 -0.39
C PRO A 223 -27.65 4.83 -0.41
N ALA A 224 -28.65 5.52 0.11
CA ALA A 224 -28.76 6.98 0.09
C ALA A 224 -27.98 7.69 1.22
N GLU A 225 -27.51 6.96 2.25
CA GLU A 225 -26.82 7.54 3.41
C GLU A 225 -25.33 7.17 3.50
N ALA A 226 -24.76 6.54 2.46
CA ALA A 226 -23.34 6.19 2.37
C ALA A 226 -22.45 7.43 2.17
N THR A 227 -22.46 8.34 3.15
CA THR A 227 -21.54 9.46 3.27
C THR A 227 -20.26 8.97 3.93
N GLY A 228 -19.38 8.41 3.09
CA GLY A 228 -17.95 8.18 3.28
C GLY A 228 -17.44 7.90 4.70
N SER A 229 -17.06 6.64 4.97
CA SER A 229 -15.90 6.24 5.81
C SER A 229 -16.05 4.77 6.26
N GLY A 230 -15.81 3.80 5.37
CA GLY A 230 -15.51 2.42 5.78
C GLY A 230 -14.17 2.41 6.54
N LYS A 231 -14.24 2.50 7.88
CA LYS A 231 -13.07 2.58 8.77
C LYS A 231 -12.77 1.20 9.33
N GLY A 232 -11.95 0.48 8.58
CA GLY A 232 -11.43 -0.83 8.93
C GLY A 232 -11.16 -1.65 7.68
N SER A 233 -9.93 -2.10 7.45
CA SER A 233 -9.63 -2.95 6.29
C SER A 233 -9.55 -4.40 6.70
N THR A 234 -10.56 -5.16 6.31
CA THR A 234 -10.37 -6.58 5.98
C THR A 234 -9.69 -6.63 4.61
N ILE A 235 -8.65 -7.45 4.48
CA ILE A 235 -7.93 -7.64 3.23
C ILE A 235 -7.91 -9.11 2.81
N CYS A 236 -7.76 -9.33 1.51
CA CYS A 236 -7.36 -10.61 0.96
C CYS A 236 -6.05 -10.45 0.19
N LEU A 237 -5.16 -11.42 0.31
CA LEU A 237 -3.87 -11.40 -0.37
C LEU A 237 -3.88 -12.41 -1.52
N ARG A 238 -3.79 -11.90 -2.74
CA ARG A 238 -3.77 -12.73 -3.95
C ARG A 238 -2.38 -12.79 -4.56
N SER A 239 -1.88 -13.98 -4.83
CA SER A 239 -0.56 -14.20 -5.40
C SER A 239 -0.48 -13.82 -6.89
N ALA A 240 0.73 -13.79 -7.44
CA ALA A 240 0.97 -13.58 -8.87
C ALA A 240 0.39 -14.68 -9.78
N TYR A 241 0.04 -15.84 -9.22
CA TYR A 241 -0.65 -16.94 -9.91
C TYR A 241 -2.18 -16.82 -9.83
N GLY A 242 -2.69 -15.80 -9.13
CA GLY A 242 -4.12 -15.53 -9.04
C GLY A 242 -4.87 -16.33 -7.98
N LYS A 243 -4.15 -17.00 -7.08
CA LYS A 243 -4.71 -17.75 -5.94
C LYS A 243 -4.60 -16.93 -4.66
N PHE A 244 -5.50 -17.16 -3.71
CA PHE A 244 -5.58 -16.42 -2.46
C PHE A 244 -4.84 -17.12 -1.33
N LEU A 245 -4.14 -16.32 -0.53
CA LEU A 245 -3.56 -16.74 0.74
C LEU A 245 -4.70 -17.12 1.70
N CYS A 246 -4.60 -18.31 2.26
CA CYS A 246 -5.59 -18.94 3.12
C CYS A 246 -4.89 -19.47 4.37
N VAL A 247 -5.58 -19.38 5.50
CA VAL A 247 -5.20 -20.06 6.73
C VAL A 247 -6.19 -21.19 6.98
N GLU A 248 -5.71 -22.42 7.02
CA GLU A 248 -6.55 -23.58 7.34
C GLU A 248 -6.82 -23.68 8.85
N PRO A 249 -7.87 -24.42 9.28
CA PRO A 249 -8.21 -24.59 10.70
C PRO A 249 -7.08 -25.19 11.55
N VAL A 250 -6.24 -26.04 10.94
CA VAL A 250 -5.08 -26.66 11.59
C VAL A 250 -3.85 -25.73 11.63
N GLY A 251 -3.96 -24.53 11.08
CA GLY A 251 -2.91 -23.50 11.09
C GLY A 251 -1.97 -23.51 9.90
N THR A 252 -2.17 -24.40 8.93
CA THR A 252 -1.41 -24.39 7.67
C THR A 252 -1.72 -23.13 6.88
N VAL A 253 -0.68 -22.46 6.39
CA VAL A 253 -0.80 -21.29 5.51
C VAL A 253 -0.49 -21.70 4.08
N LEU A 254 -1.45 -21.54 3.18
CA LEU A 254 -1.35 -21.90 1.76
C LEU A 254 -1.83 -20.75 0.88
N ALA A 255 -1.48 -20.77 -0.39
CA ALA A 255 -1.99 -19.86 -1.41
C ALA A 255 -2.61 -20.65 -2.56
N ASP A 256 -3.52 -21.57 -2.24
CA ASP A 256 -4.12 -22.52 -3.19
C ASP A 256 -5.58 -22.20 -3.56
N ARG A 257 -6.22 -21.27 -2.85
CA ARG A 257 -7.66 -20.98 -2.96
C ARG A 257 -7.98 -20.11 -4.17
N PHE A 258 -9.10 -20.41 -4.81
CA PHE A 258 -9.54 -19.75 -6.04
C PHE A 258 -10.56 -18.63 -5.81
N VAL A 259 -11.16 -18.59 -4.63
CA VAL A 259 -12.18 -17.64 -4.22
C VAL A 259 -11.74 -17.04 -2.90
N ASN A 260 -11.97 -15.75 -2.72
CA ASN A 260 -11.82 -15.08 -1.44
C ASN A 260 -13.14 -15.15 -0.67
N SER A 261 -13.27 -16.16 0.18
CA SER A 261 -14.39 -16.32 1.10
C SER A 261 -13.93 -15.94 2.51
N THR A 262 -14.20 -16.76 3.52
CA THR A 262 -13.86 -16.48 4.90
C THR A 262 -12.38 -16.74 5.21
N TRP A 263 -11.82 -17.88 4.81
CA TRP A 263 -10.48 -18.30 5.24
C TRP A 263 -9.34 -17.51 4.59
N GLU A 264 -9.64 -16.79 3.52
CA GLU A 264 -8.71 -15.93 2.77
C GLU A 264 -8.70 -14.48 3.27
N THR A 265 -9.43 -14.18 4.34
CA THR A 265 -9.58 -12.83 4.90
C THR A 265 -8.66 -12.60 6.10
N PHE A 266 -8.12 -11.38 6.16
CA PHE A 266 -7.28 -10.91 7.24
C PHE A 266 -7.75 -9.54 7.71
N ASP A 267 -8.06 -9.43 8.99
CA ASP A 267 -8.29 -8.13 9.62
C ASP A 267 -6.96 -7.45 9.88
N VAL A 268 -6.83 -6.20 9.43
CA VAL A 268 -5.66 -5.37 9.71
C VAL A 268 -5.89 -4.62 11.02
N LEU A 269 -5.15 -4.97 12.06
CA LEU A 269 -5.30 -4.41 13.41
C LEU A 269 -4.04 -3.63 13.83
N PRO A 270 -4.13 -2.57 14.63
CA PRO A 270 -2.94 -1.96 15.23
C PRO A 270 -2.22 -2.98 16.13
N HIS A 271 -0.90 -3.03 16.05
CA HIS A 271 -0.14 -3.90 16.96
C HIS A 271 -0.20 -3.35 18.40
N PRO A 272 -0.41 -4.19 19.45
CA PRO A 272 -0.63 -3.73 20.82
C PRO A 272 0.52 -2.93 21.43
N THR A 273 1.77 -3.31 21.13
CA THR A 273 2.97 -2.61 21.64
C THR A 273 3.39 -1.42 20.76
N GLY A 274 2.52 -1.01 19.84
CA GLY A 274 2.63 0.22 19.05
C GLY A 274 3.29 0.07 17.69
N GLY A 275 4.03 -1.01 17.40
CA GLY A 275 4.76 -1.20 16.13
C GLY A 275 3.92 -1.73 14.96
N GLY A 276 3.69 -0.92 13.92
CA GLY A 276 3.00 -1.37 12.70
C GLY A 276 1.58 -1.90 12.94
N VAL A 277 1.22 -2.96 12.21
CA VAL A 277 -0.08 -3.67 12.28
C VAL A 277 0.10 -5.16 12.50
N SER A 278 -0.97 -5.84 12.86
CA SER A 278 -1.09 -7.29 12.88
C SER A 278 -2.18 -7.73 11.92
N LEU A 279 -1.92 -8.84 11.21
CA LEU A 279 -2.86 -9.43 10.25
C LEU A 279 -3.54 -10.61 10.94
N ARG A 280 -4.78 -10.43 11.39
CA ARG A 280 -5.55 -11.47 12.07
C ARG A 280 -6.36 -12.26 11.06
N SER A 281 -6.11 -13.56 10.96
CA SER A 281 -6.89 -14.49 10.15
C SER A 281 -8.33 -14.64 10.65
N PHE A 282 -9.19 -15.22 9.82
CA PHE A 282 -10.56 -15.59 10.19
C PHE A 282 -10.65 -16.48 11.46
N HIS A 283 -9.63 -17.32 11.69
CA HIS A 283 -9.57 -18.20 12.86
C HIS A 283 -9.10 -17.50 14.14
N GLY A 284 -8.86 -16.19 14.11
CA GLY A 284 -8.42 -15.39 15.26
C GLY A 284 -6.91 -15.39 15.48
N ASN A 285 -6.16 -16.27 14.81
CA ASN A 285 -4.70 -16.32 14.87
C ASN A 285 -4.08 -15.23 13.99
N PHE A 286 -2.85 -14.84 14.28
CA PHE A 286 -2.12 -13.80 13.57
C PHE A 286 -1.11 -14.38 12.58
N LEU A 287 -1.10 -13.85 11.36
CA LEU A 287 -0.12 -14.20 10.35
C LEU A 287 1.25 -13.66 10.78
N GLY A 288 2.26 -14.51 10.70
CA GLY A 288 3.66 -14.17 10.96
C GLY A 288 4.58 -14.96 10.06
N LEU A 289 5.84 -15.04 10.47
CA LEU A 289 6.85 -15.87 9.83
C LEU A 289 7.28 -17.00 10.74
N ASP A 290 7.55 -18.15 10.15
CA ASP A 290 8.19 -19.25 10.82
C ASP A 290 9.67 -18.90 11.02
N PRO A 291 10.16 -18.84 12.28
CA PRO A 291 11.54 -18.49 12.58
C PRO A 291 12.56 -19.55 12.12
N SER A 292 12.12 -20.76 11.77
CA SER A 292 12.99 -21.89 11.41
C SER A 292 13.23 -22.04 9.90
N ASN A 293 12.20 -21.80 9.07
CA ASN A 293 12.27 -21.97 7.62
C ASN A 293 12.07 -20.68 6.82
N GLY A 294 11.76 -19.55 7.48
CA GLY A 294 11.55 -18.25 6.83
C GLY A 294 10.23 -18.12 6.06
N GLY A 295 9.38 -19.14 6.07
CA GLY A 295 8.04 -19.16 5.47
C GLY A 295 6.98 -18.46 6.32
N LEU A 296 5.72 -18.49 5.88
CA LEU A 296 4.59 -17.97 6.67
C LEU A 296 4.14 -18.97 7.73
N ALA A 297 3.78 -18.47 8.91
CA ALA A 297 3.19 -19.25 9.98
C ALA A 297 2.06 -18.48 10.66
N ILE A 298 1.31 -19.16 11.52
CA ILE A 298 0.35 -18.52 12.42
C ILE A 298 0.86 -18.46 13.86
N SER A 299 0.47 -17.41 14.55
CA SER A 299 0.78 -17.17 15.97
C SER A 299 -0.50 -16.89 16.73
N GLN A 300 -0.58 -17.34 17.99
CA GLN A 300 -1.66 -16.95 18.89
C GLN A 300 -1.54 -15.48 19.33
N ASP A 301 -0.30 -15.02 19.48
CA ASP A 301 0.01 -13.64 19.86
C ASP A 301 0.10 -12.74 18.62
N PRO A 302 -0.32 -11.46 18.72
CA PRO A 302 -0.19 -10.47 17.66
C PRO A 302 1.25 -10.36 17.14
N VAL A 303 1.42 -10.51 15.84
CA VAL A 303 2.72 -10.38 15.15
C VAL A 303 2.80 -9.03 14.46
N ALA A 304 3.94 -8.34 14.58
CA ALA A 304 4.15 -7.02 14.01
C ALA A 304 4.55 -7.08 12.53
N TRP A 305 3.74 -6.45 11.69
CA TRP A 305 4.01 -6.12 10.30
C TRP A 305 4.18 -4.62 10.16
N ASP A 306 5.37 -4.20 9.77
CA ASP A 306 5.70 -2.80 9.56
C ASP A 306 6.19 -2.60 8.12
N GLY A 307 5.64 -1.62 7.41
CA GLY A 307 5.86 -1.49 5.99
C GLY A 307 6.06 -0.09 5.45
N ASP A 308 6.93 0.06 4.46
CA ASP A 308 7.20 1.34 3.79
C ASP A 308 6.93 1.23 2.29
N ALA A 309 6.25 2.25 1.75
CA ALA A 309 5.79 2.38 0.37
C ALA A 309 4.89 1.22 -0.12
N ILE A 310 5.43 0.01 -0.27
CA ILE A 310 4.75 -1.21 -0.78
C ILE A 310 5.21 -2.50 -0.07
N ASN A 311 6.21 -2.43 0.81
CA ASN A 311 6.72 -3.62 1.50
C ASN A 311 6.02 -3.77 2.85
N LEU A 312 5.55 -4.95 3.23
CA LEU A 312 5.23 -5.27 4.62
C LEU A 312 6.32 -6.21 5.14
N MET A 313 7.05 -5.78 6.17
CA MET A 313 8.12 -6.57 6.77
C MET A 313 7.68 -7.07 8.14
N CYS A 314 7.69 -8.39 8.31
CA CYS A 314 7.30 -9.05 9.55
C CYS A 314 8.48 -9.09 10.53
N ASN A 315 8.20 -9.00 11.83
CA ASN A 315 9.19 -9.18 12.92
C ASN A 315 10.40 -8.24 12.85
N LYS A 316 10.21 -7.02 12.33
CA LYS A 316 11.24 -5.98 12.29
C LYS A 316 11.73 -5.68 13.71
N ALA A 317 13.05 -5.68 13.93
CA ALA A 317 13.64 -5.43 15.25
C ALA A 317 13.24 -4.08 15.87
N ASN A 318 13.06 -3.06 15.02
CA ASN A 318 12.66 -1.71 15.44
C ASN A 318 11.48 -1.23 14.57
N PRO A 319 10.25 -1.74 14.80
CA PRO A 319 9.09 -1.34 14.02
C PRO A 319 8.71 0.09 14.38
N THR A 320 8.51 0.93 13.36
CA THR A 320 8.09 2.31 13.61
C THR A 320 6.64 2.30 14.08
N PRO A 321 6.31 2.98 15.19
CA PRO A 321 4.94 2.92 15.67
C PRO A 321 3.93 3.48 14.67
N LEU A 322 2.77 2.85 14.55
CA LEU A 322 1.74 3.26 13.57
C LEU A 322 1.33 4.73 13.76
N HIS A 323 1.15 5.14 15.02
CA HIS A 323 0.83 6.54 15.34
C HIS A 323 1.91 7.51 14.83
N VAL A 324 3.20 7.16 14.91
CA VAL A 324 4.29 8.00 14.40
C VAL A 324 4.18 8.13 12.88
N LYS A 325 3.87 7.04 12.16
CA LYS A 325 3.68 7.04 10.70
C LYS A 325 2.53 7.93 10.26
N ILE A 326 1.36 7.74 10.88
CA ILE A 326 0.16 8.55 10.60
C ILE A 326 0.41 10.02 10.94
N MET A 327 1.01 10.32 12.09
CA MET A 327 1.28 11.70 12.50
C MET A 327 2.23 12.41 11.54
N ARG A 328 3.22 11.74 10.94
CA ARG A 328 4.07 12.35 9.90
C ARG A 328 3.28 12.83 8.68
N LYS A 329 2.22 12.11 8.30
CA LYS A 329 1.34 12.47 7.17
C LYS A 329 0.44 13.67 7.51
N HIS A 330 -0.02 13.76 8.76
CA HIS A 330 -1.04 14.75 9.17
C HIS A 330 -0.47 15.99 9.88
N GLN A 331 0.73 15.93 10.46
CA GLN A 331 1.41 17.09 11.06
C GLN A 331 2.01 18.03 10.01
N THR A 332 1.15 18.56 9.14
CA THR A 332 1.51 19.68 8.27
C THR A 332 1.60 20.97 9.09
N MET A 333 2.26 22.00 8.53
CA MET A 333 2.24 23.34 9.14
C MET A 333 0.81 23.82 9.45
N ALA A 334 -0.13 23.57 8.54
CA ALA A 334 -1.53 23.95 8.72
C ALA A 334 -2.17 23.22 9.91
N PHE A 335 -1.87 21.93 10.09
CA PHE A 335 -2.33 21.18 11.26
C PHE A 335 -1.75 21.72 12.56
N ALA A 336 -0.44 21.99 12.59
CA ALA A 336 0.23 22.55 13.76
C ALA A 336 -0.36 23.92 14.15
N LEU A 337 -0.55 24.81 13.16
CA LEU A 337 -1.21 26.10 13.36
C LEU A 337 -2.67 25.96 13.84
N ALA A 338 -3.43 25.01 13.30
CA ALA A 338 -4.80 24.74 13.73
C ALA A 338 -4.90 24.18 15.15
N GLN A 339 -4.00 23.26 15.53
CA GLN A 339 -3.93 22.75 16.91
C GLN A 339 -3.52 23.85 17.89
N ARG A 340 -2.57 24.71 17.50
CA ARG A 340 -2.19 25.89 18.30
C ARG A 340 -3.37 26.83 18.48
N LYS A 341 -4.09 27.16 17.41
CA LYS A 341 -5.30 28.00 17.51
C LYS A 341 -6.37 27.39 18.41
N ARG A 342 -6.52 26.07 18.39
CA ARG A 342 -7.54 25.36 19.17
C ARG A 342 -7.18 25.21 20.64
N LEU A 343 -5.94 24.88 20.94
CA LEU A 343 -5.50 24.43 22.26
C LEU A 343 -4.69 25.48 23.02
N VAL A 344 -4.04 26.38 22.31
CA VAL A 344 -3.06 27.33 22.87
C VAL A 344 -3.64 28.74 22.94
N ASP A 345 -4.33 29.22 21.89
CA ASP A 345 -4.93 30.57 21.88
C ASP A 345 -5.98 30.81 22.99
N PRO A 346 -6.77 29.81 23.45
CA PRO A 346 -7.67 30.00 24.58
C PRO A 346 -6.97 30.05 25.94
N LEU A 347 -5.71 29.64 26.04
CA LEU A 347 -4.94 29.65 27.28
C LEU A 347 -4.17 30.97 27.37
N HIS A 348 -4.41 31.75 28.43
CA HIS A 348 -3.77 33.07 28.64
C HIS A 348 -2.23 33.05 28.61
N HIS A 349 -1.61 31.89 28.87
CA HIS A 349 -0.16 31.70 28.88
C HIS A 349 0.37 30.98 27.62
N GLY A 350 -0.50 30.55 26.69
CA GLY A 350 -0.11 29.84 25.47
C GLY A 350 0.62 30.71 24.45
N SER A 351 0.48 32.04 24.56
CA SER A 351 1.14 33.03 23.71
C SER A 351 2.55 33.40 24.18
N MET A 352 2.95 32.99 25.39
CA MET A 352 4.26 33.32 25.95
C MET A 352 5.40 32.85 25.04
N THR A 353 6.40 33.70 24.89
CA THR A 353 7.70 33.34 24.31
C THR A 353 8.40 32.35 25.25
N LEU A 354 9.37 31.58 24.73
CA LEU A 354 10.15 30.67 25.59
C LEU A 354 10.83 31.43 26.73
N VAL A 355 11.28 32.67 26.47
CA VAL A 355 11.89 33.54 27.50
C VAL A 355 10.90 33.84 28.61
N GLU A 356 9.69 34.28 28.25
CA GLU A 356 8.64 34.60 29.22
C GLU A 356 8.22 33.35 29.99
N ALA A 357 8.03 32.22 29.32
CA ALA A 357 7.67 30.95 29.97
C ALA A 357 8.77 30.49 30.95
N CYS A 358 10.04 30.58 30.57
CA CYS A 358 11.16 30.27 31.46
C CYS A 358 11.24 31.24 32.65
N GLN A 359 11.04 32.54 32.42
CA GLN A 359 11.03 33.54 33.49
C GLN A 359 9.87 33.34 34.45
N THR A 360 8.66 33.06 33.95
CA THR A 360 7.48 32.73 34.76
C THR A 360 7.71 31.47 35.58
N LEU A 361 8.29 30.42 34.99
CA LEU A 361 8.64 29.19 35.70
C LEU A 361 9.66 29.44 36.83
N MET A 362 10.71 30.22 36.55
CA MET A 362 11.74 30.57 37.55
C MET A 362 11.14 31.38 38.70
N GLN A 363 10.22 32.30 38.40
CA GLN A 363 9.47 33.04 39.42
C GLN A 363 8.59 32.13 40.27
N LEU A 364 7.89 31.16 39.65
CA LEU A 364 7.03 30.20 40.35
C LEU A 364 7.82 29.24 41.25
N ILE A 365 9.06 28.89 40.88
CA ILE A 365 9.96 28.02 41.66
C ILE A 365 10.71 28.81 42.76
N GLY A 366 10.53 30.14 42.84
CA GLY A 366 11.17 31.00 43.84
C GLY A 366 12.60 31.44 43.47
N GLU A 367 13.05 31.19 42.24
CA GLU A 367 14.31 31.69 41.67
C GLU A 367 14.12 33.04 40.97
N SER A 368 13.37 33.96 41.58
CA SER A 368 12.96 35.24 40.98
C SER A 368 14.08 36.25 40.72
N THR A 369 15.31 35.98 41.16
CA THR A 369 16.49 36.86 40.99
C THR A 369 17.39 36.52 39.78
N ARG A 370 17.17 35.40 39.09
CA ARG A 370 17.99 35.00 37.93
C ARG A 370 17.28 35.36 36.61
N GLN A 371 17.91 36.22 35.81
CA GLN A 371 17.43 36.51 34.45
C GLN A 371 17.88 35.43 33.48
N VAL A 372 16.96 34.90 32.66
CA VAL A 372 17.25 33.98 31.54
C VAL A 372 18.33 34.54 30.60
N SER A 373 18.37 35.87 30.44
CA SER A 373 19.36 36.61 29.64
C SER A 373 20.81 36.51 30.13
N GLY A 374 21.05 36.06 31.37
CA GLY A 374 22.40 35.96 31.94
C GLY A 374 23.23 34.77 31.42
N SER A 375 22.58 33.74 30.87
CA SER A 375 23.25 32.55 30.33
C SER A 375 23.31 32.58 28.81
N LYS A 376 24.52 32.68 28.25
CA LYS A 376 24.75 32.61 26.79
C LYS A 376 24.27 31.29 26.18
N VAL A 377 24.27 30.21 26.96
CA VAL A 377 23.80 28.89 26.51
C VAL A 377 22.28 28.89 26.41
N LEU A 378 21.57 29.33 27.46
CA LEU A 378 20.10 29.44 27.44
C LEU A 378 19.62 30.43 26.38
N ALA A 379 20.29 31.58 26.23
CA ALA A 379 19.94 32.57 25.21
C ALA A 379 20.01 31.99 23.79
N SER A 380 21.03 31.15 23.50
CA SER A 380 21.14 30.46 22.21
C SER A 380 20.09 29.35 22.05
N MET A 381 19.86 28.54 23.10
CA MET A 381 18.83 27.49 23.09
C MET A 381 17.45 28.07 22.79
N VAL A 382 17.11 29.18 23.44
CA VAL A 382 15.84 29.89 23.22
C VAL A 382 15.79 30.51 21.83
N HIS A 383 16.88 31.14 21.37
CA HIS A 383 16.93 31.72 20.02
C HIS A 383 16.65 30.68 18.93
N ASP A 384 17.35 29.54 18.97
CA ASP A 384 17.22 28.49 17.95
C ASP A 384 15.82 27.86 17.97
N ALA A 385 15.27 27.63 19.17
CA ALA A 385 13.89 27.16 19.34
C ALA A 385 12.86 28.18 18.82
N ASP A 386 13.05 29.46 19.06
CA ASP A 386 12.16 30.52 18.56
C ASP A 386 12.26 30.72 17.05
N VAL A 387 13.41 30.44 16.43
CA VAL A 387 13.56 30.40 14.97
C VAL A 387 12.71 29.27 14.39
N VAL A 388 12.78 28.06 14.98
CA VAL A 388 11.98 26.90 14.56
C VAL A 388 10.48 27.21 14.66
N ARG A 389 10.05 27.87 15.74
CA ARG A 389 8.67 28.34 15.93
C ARG A 389 8.25 29.39 14.90
N ARG A 390 9.09 30.40 14.65
CA ARG A 390 8.79 31.48 13.67
C ARG A 390 8.68 30.95 12.25
N ASN A 391 9.43 29.92 11.91
CA ASN A 391 9.35 29.24 10.62
C ASN A 391 8.14 28.29 10.52
N GLY A 392 7.31 28.19 11.57
CA GLY A 392 6.06 27.43 11.56
C GLY A 392 6.24 25.91 11.66
N HIS A 393 7.41 25.44 12.07
CA HIS A 393 7.64 24.01 12.27
C HIS A 393 6.88 23.45 13.50
N PRO A 394 6.67 22.12 13.58
CA PRO A 394 5.96 21.50 14.69
C PRO A 394 6.63 21.72 16.06
N ASP A 395 5.82 21.83 17.13
CA ASP A 395 6.30 22.12 18.50
C ASP A 395 7.31 21.08 19.03
N TRP A 396 7.24 19.82 18.58
CA TRP A 396 8.22 18.80 18.96
C TRP A 396 9.62 19.08 18.39
N LEU A 397 9.71 19.72 17.22
CA LEU A 397 10.99 20.12 16.62
C LEU A 397 11.57 21.33 17.38
N GLN A 398 10.70 22.24 17.82
CA GLN A 398 11.09 23.35 18.69
C GLN A 398 11.67 22.83 20.01
N LEU A 399 10.99 21.87 20.66
CA LEU A 399 11.45 21.24 21.90
C LEU A 399 12.75 20.45 21.68
N ALA A 400 12.85 19.67 20.60
CA ALA A 400 14.06 18.92 20.28
C ALA A 400 15.26 19.84 20.04
N THR A 401 15.07 20.96 19.33
CA THR A 401 16.12 21.96 19.06
C THR A 401 16.57 22.64 20.36
N PHE A 402 15.61 23.01 21.21
CA PHE A 402 15.90 23.57 22.53
C PHE A 402 16.78 22.62 23.36
N LEU A 403 16.41 21.34 23.45
CA LEU A 403 17.13 20.32 24.22
C LEU A 403 18.49 19.93 23.59
N TYR A 404 18.59 19.93 22.26
CA TYR A 404 19.83 19.60 21.55
C TYR A 404 20.93 20.63 21.79
N VAL A 405 20.61 21.92 21.79
CA VAL A 405 21.59 22.96 22.09
C VAL A 405 22.06 22.87 23.55
N ALA A 406 21.21 22.37 24.45
CA ALA A 406 21.59 22.04 25.82
C ALA A 406 22.65 20.92 25.87
N SER A 407 22.47 19.84 25.11
CA SER A 407 23.38 18.68 25.16
C SER A 407 24.72 18.93 24.47
N VAL A 408 24.75 19.67 23.37
CA VAL A 408 26.00 19.94 22.62
C VAL A 408 26.90 20.95 23.33
N ARG A 409 26.33 21.89 24.11
CA ARG A 409 27.10 22.94 24.78
C ARG A 409 27.34 22.69 26.27
N SER A 410 26.71 21.67 26.83
CA SER A 410 27.11 21.05 28.10
C SER A 410 28.25 20.08 27.82
N GLY A 411 29.47 20.58 27.60
CA GLY A 411 30.66 19.71 27.60
C GLY A 411 30.77 18.92 28.91
N PRO A 412 31.57 17.84 28.96
CA PRO A 412 31.70 17.03 30.17
C PRO A 412 32.08 17.93 31.35
N VAL A 413 31.28 17.87 32.41
CA VAL A 413 31.54 18.55 33.68
C VAL A 413 32.94 18.11 34.14
N ARG A 414 33.87 19.06 34.26
CA ARG A 414 35.17 18.84 34.90
C ARG A 414 35.03 18.85 36.41
#